data_AF-A0AAU3WEK1-F1
#
_entry.id   AF-A0AAU3WEK1-F1
#
_cell.length_a   1.000
_cell.length_b   1.000
_cell.length_c   1.000
_cell.angle_alpha   90.00
_cell.angle_beta   90.00
_cell.angle_gamma   90.00
#
_symmetry.space_group_name_H-M   'P 1'
#
loop_
_entity.id
_entity.type
_entity.pdbx_description
1 polymer ?
#
loop_
_entity_poly.entity_id
_entity_poly.type
_entity_poly.pdbx_seq_one_letter_code
_entity_poly.pdbx_strand_id
1 'polypeptide(L)'
;MTFTGQWESHEDQPVEFSVAPEGNWDTHRVLFWSDIIPVGKDRKRAAGVPSTATGLLAWLRSRPNLQVSEPRSGTIGTGALPAKVVDIAISGKAVNEASDCPARACADFLTWPNSGDNIYGIAEPAVLRLYLSDVKYGSRSHLFAIGIEGQDQTDLKAFLPDAEELIASANAPINPA
;
A
#
# COMPACT_ATOMS: atom_id res chain seq x y z
N MET A 1 17.82 -1.21 -4.52
CA MET A 1 17.21 -0.09 -5.26
C MET A 1 18.24 1.02 -5.31
N THR A 2 18.43 1.69 -6.44
CA THR A 2 19.34 2.84 -6.55
C THR A 2 18.49 4.06 -6.85
N PHE A 3 18.42 5.00 -5.90
CA PHE A 3 17.61 6.21 -6.01
C PHE A 3 18.29 7.22 -6.92
N THR A 4 17.56 7.77 -7.89
CA THR A 4 17.94 9.00 -8.58
C THR A 4 17.35 10.18 -7.79
N GLY A 5 18.17 11.14 -7.37
CA GLY A 5 17.75 12.25 -6.51
C GLY A 5 18.00 12.02 -5.01
N GLN A 6 17.53 12.95 -4.16
CA GLN A 6 17.63 12.85 -2.70
C GLN A 6 16.39 12.15 -2.13
N TRP A 7 16.52 10.86 -1.84
CA TRP A 7 15.52 10.06 -1.15
C TRP A 7 16.06 9.62 0.20
N GLU A 8 15.19 9.58 1.20
CA GLU A 8 15.48 9.05 2.53
C GLU A 8 14.70 7.76 2.79
N SER A 9 15.22 6.91 3.66
CA SER A 9 14.58 5.69 4.15
C SER A 9 14.71 5.64 5.65
N HIS A 10 13.58 5.57 6.38
CA HIS A 10 13.58 5.46 7.84
C HIS A 10 13.08 4.10 8.33
N GLU A 11 12.48 3.29 7.47
CA GLU A 11 12.01 1.94 7.79
C GLU A 11 12.57 0.94 6.78
N ASP A 12 13.37 0.00 7.30
CA ASP A 12 14.03 -1.07 6.54
C ASP A 12 13.93 -2.37 7.36
N GLN A 13 12.79 -3.04 7.24
CA GLN A 13 12.51 -4.33 7.85
C GLN A 13 12.38 -5.41 6.77
N PRO A 14 12.57 -6.71 7.11
CA PRO A 14 12.61 -7.78 6.11
C PRO A 14 11.38 -7.92 5.19
N VAL A 15 10.23 -7.37 5.58
CA VAL A 15 8.97 -7.46 4.83
C VAL A 15 8.29 -6.11 4.61
N GLU A 16 8.92 -5.04 5.05
CA GLU A 16 8.45 -3.66 4.91
C GLU A 16 9.65 -2.75 4.76
N PHE A 17 9.66 -1.94 3.72
CA PHE A 17 10.52 -0.78 3.71
C PHE A 17 9.76 0.42 3.15
N SER A 18 10.12 1.61 3.59
CA SER A 18 9.52 2.84 3.08
C SER A 18 10.56 3.88 2.77
N VAL A 19 10.25 4.72 1.79
CA VAL A 19 11.10 5.79 1.31
C VAL A 19 10.28 7.03 1.01
N ALA A 20 10.91 8.18 1.13
CA ALA A 20 10.32 9.48 0.81
C ALA A 20 11.36 10.38 0.14
N PRO A 21 10.94 11.41 -0.63
CA PRO A 21 11.84 12.51 -0.96
C PRO A 21 12.38 13.14 0.32
N GLU A 22 13.67 13.50 0.35
CA GLU A 22 14.31 14.08 1.53
C GLU A 22 13.51 15.26 2.09
N GLY A 23 13.18 15.21 3.39
CA GLY A 23 12.42 16.25 4.09
C GLY A 23 10.90 16.18 3.90
N ASN A 24 10.39 15.14 3.24
CA ASN A 24 8.95 14.94 2.98
C ASN A 24 8.41 13.65 3.59
N TRP A 25 9.11 13.06 4.57
CA TRP A 25 8.71 11.82 5.23
C TRP A 25 7.26 11.82 5.73
N ASP A 26 6.79 12.93 6.28
CA ASP A 26 5.44 13.03 6.87
C ASP A 26 4.33 13.22 5.81
N THR A 27 4.68 13.46 4.55
CA THR A 27 3.71 13.82 3.49
C THR A 27 3.73 12.87 2.28
N HIS A 28 4.90 12.40 1.86
CA HIS A 28 5.08 11.69 0.59
C HIS A 28 5.90 10.42 0.77
N ARG A 29 5.22 9.33 1.12
CA ARG A 29 5.86 8.01 1.31
C ARG A 29 5.50 7.05 0.20
N VAL A 30 6.50 6.29 -0.22
CA VAL A 30 6.33 5.06 -1.00
C VAL A 30 6.67 3.89 -0.08
N LEU A 31 5.69 3.03 0.15
CA LEU A 31 5.77 1.89 1.05
C LEU A 31 5.84 0.62 0.24
N PHE A 32 6.69 -0.31 0.63
CA PHE A 32 6.90 -1.57 -0.05
C PHE A 32 6.73 -2.69 0.95
N TRP A 33 5.82 -3.61 0.63
CA TRP A 33 5.49 -4.71 1.54
C TRP A 33 5.52 -6.07 0.85
N SER A 34 5.97 -7.08 1.60
CA SER A 34 5.80 -8.49 1.26
C SER A 34 4.72 -9.11 2.15
N ASP A 35 3.76 -9.78 1.51
CA ASP A 35 2.72 -10.58 2.16
C ASP A 35 1.85 -9.79 3.14
N ILE A 36 1.39 -8.61 2.72
CA ILE A 36 0.42 -7.81 3.49
C ILE A 36 -0.83 -8.63 3.82
N ILE A 37 -1.29 -8.45 5.06
CA ILE A 37 -2.39 -9.18 5.66
C ILE A 37 -3.54 -8.21 5.92
N PRO A 38 -4.75 -8.47 5.40
CA PRO A 38 -5.91 -7.64 5.71
C PRO A 38 -6.32 -7.79 7.18
N VAL A 39 -6.72 -6.69 7.82
CA VAL A 39 -7.24 -6.71 9.21
C VAL A 39 -8.64 -6.13 9.30
N GLY A 40 -9.50 -6.76 10.10
CA GLY A 40 -10.84 -6.28 10.40
C GLY A 40 -10.84 -5.03 11.29
N LYS A 41 -12.02 -4.43 11.50
CA LYS A 41 -12.22 -3.32 12.44
C LYS A 41 -11.80 -3.65 13.89
N ASP A 42 -11.75 -4.93 14.23
CA ASP A 42 -11.30 -5.43 15.53
C ASP A 42 -9.78 -5.57 15.60
N ARG A 43 -9.07 -5.06 14.57
CA ARG A 43 -7.61 -5.09 14.44
C ARG A 43 -7.03 -6.51 14.36
N LYS A 44 -7.88 -7.51 14.10
CA LYS A 44 -7.46 -8.90 13.88
C LYS A 44 -7.37 -9.21 12.41
N ARG A 45 -6.50 -10.16 12.06
CA ARG A 45 -6.38 -10.68 10.68
C ARG A 45 -7.74 -11.12 10.16
N ALA A 46 -8.12 -10.64 8.98
CA ALA A 46 -9.37 -11.01 8.34
C ALA A 46 -9.33 -12.48 7.91
N ALA A 47 -10.28 -13.27 8.41
CA ALA A 47 -10.34 -14.69 8.13
C ALA A 47 -10.74 -14.97 6.67
N GLY A 48 -10.12 -15.98 6.06
CA GLY A 48 -10.51 -16.49 4.75
C GLY A 48 -10.11 -15.62 3.55
N VAL A 49 -9.29 -14.58 3.74
CA VAL A 49 -8.78 -13.77 2.62
C VAL A 49 -7.53 -14.43 2.04
N PRO A 50 -7.53 -14.84 0.75
CA PRO A 50 -6.34 -15.38 0.11
C PRO A 50 -5.22 -14.33 0.06
N SER A 51 -3.98 -14.77 0.28
CA SER A 51 -2.77 -13.93 0.14
C SER A 51 -2.39 -13.74 -1.33
N THR A 52 -3.30 -13.13 -2.09
CA THR A 52 -3.13 -12.81 -3.52
C THR A 52 -3.68 -11.43 -3.82
N ALA A 53 -3.24 -10.82 -4.92
CA ALA A 53 -3.70 -9.51 -5.35
C ALA A 53 -5.22 -9.48 -5.53
N THR A 54 -5.81 -10.56 -6.06
CA THR A 54 -7.26 -10.69 -6.23
C THR A 54 -7.98 -10.87 -4.89
N GLY A 55 -7.44 -11.71 -3.99
CA GLY A 55 -8.03 -11.96 -2.68
C GLY A 55 -8.07 -10.70 -1.83
N LEU A 56 -6.94 -9.98 -1.75
CA LEU A 56 -6.86 -8.73 -1.01
C LEU A 56 -7.77 -7.65 -1.62
N LEU A 57 -7.75 -7.45 -2.94
CA LEU A 57 -8.57 -6.44 -3.59
C LEU A 57 -10.08 -6.69 -3.36
N ALA A 58 -10.52 -7.95 -3.46
CA ALA A 58 -11.91 -8.30 -3.20
C ALA A 58 -12.31 -7.96 -1.76
N TRP A 59 -11.43 -8.24 -0.79
CA TRP A 59 -11.66 -7.90 0.61
C TRP A 59 -11.68 -6.38 0.85
N LEU A 60 -10.73 -5.63 0.29
CA LEU A 60 -10.69 -4.16 0.40
C LEU A 60 -11.99 -3.53 -0.13
N ARG A 61 -12.46 -3.99 -1.30
CA ARG A 61 -13.72 -3.52 -1.90
C ARG A 61 -14.97 -3.88 -1.09
N SER A 62 -14.89 -4.89 -0.22
CA SER A 62 -16.00 -5.27 0.66
C SER A 62 -16.10 -4.42 1.93
N ARG A 63 -15.06 -3.62 2.25
CA ARG A 63 -15.02 -2.78 3.46
C ARG A 63 -15.92 -1.55 3.30
N PRO A 64 -16.97 -1.37 4.11
CA PRO A 64 -17.90 -0.23 3.97
C PRO A 64 -17.26 1.13 4.28
N ASN A 65 -16.21 1.14 5.10
CA ASN A 65 -15.46 2.34 5.46
C ASN A 65 -14.42 2.75 4.42
N LEU A 66 -14.17 1.91 3.41
CA LEU A 66 -13.25 2.21 2.33
C LEU A 66 -14.01 2.51 1.05
N GLN A 67 -13.52 3.48 0.29
CA GLN A 67 -13.85 3.67 -1.10
C GLN A 67 -12.65 3.22 -1.92
N VAL A 68 -12.82 2.15 -2.67
CA VAL A 68 -11.75 1.57 -3.52
C VAL A 68 -12.14 1.78 -4.97
N SER A 69 -11.22 2.33 -5.76
CA SER A 69 -11.45 2.54 -7.19
C SER A 69 -11.62 1.22 -7.94
N GLU A 70 -12.13 1.29 -9.18
CA GLU A 70 -12.00 0.16 -10.09
C GLU A 70 -10.51 -0.12 -10.34
N PRO A 71 -10.10 -1.41 -10.39
CA PRO A 71 -8.72 -1.77 -10.64
C PRO A 71 -8.33 -1.46 -12.08
N ARG A 72 -7.15 -0.88 -12.25
CA ARG A 72 -6.49 -0.72 -13.54
C ARG A 72 -5.23 -1.56 -13.61
N SER A 73 -4.81 -1.92 -14.82
CA SER A 73 -3.52 -2.58 -15.03
C SER A 73 -2.37 -1.60 -14.85
N GLY A 74 -1.29 -2.05 -14.25
CA GLY A 74 -0.02 -1.34 -14.16
C GLY A 74 1.16 -2.30 -14.15
N THR A 75 2.37 -1.75 -14.04
CA THR A 75 3.60 -2.54 -13.95
C THR A 75 4.51 -2.01 -12.84
N ILE A 76 5.36 -2.90 -12.31
CA ILE A 76 6.36 -2.57 -11.31
C ILE A 76 7.76 -2.90 -11.86
N GLY A 77 8.69 -1.97 -11.69
CA GLY A 77 10.11 -2.18 -11.96
C GLY A 77 10.48 -2.35 -13.42
N THR A 78 11.79 -2.46 -13.66
CA THR A 78 12.37 -2.57 -15.01
C THR A 78 12.00 -3.88 -15.72
N GLY A 79 11.62 -4.91 -14.95
CA GLY A 79 11.10 -6.18 -15.46
C GLY A 79 9.63 -6.13 -15.88
N ALA A 80 8.95 -4.98 -15.74
CA ALA A 80 7.54 -4.78 -16.07
C ALA A 80 6.60 -5.81 -15.43
N LEU A 81 6.82 -6.10 -14.13
CA LEU A 81 6.02 -7.05 -13.37
C LEU A 81 4.54 -6.61 -13.38
N PRO A 82 3.59 -7.44 -13.84
CA PRO A 82 2.17 -7.06 -13.88
C PRO A 82 1.61 -6.76 -12.48
N ALA A 83 0.85 -5.68 -12.36
CA ALA A 83 0.20 -5.29 -11.12
C ALA A 83 -1.25 -4.81 -11.34
N LYS A 84 -2.10 -5.04 -10.33
CA LYS A 84 -3.40 -4.37 -10.19
C LYS A 84 -3.20 -3.08 -9.41
N VAL A 85 -3.66 -1.96 -9.94
CA VAL A 85 -3.52 -0.65 -9.30
C VAL A 85 -4.89 -0.13 -8.89
N VAL A 86 -5.02 0.30 -7.64
CA VAL A 86 -6.25 0.91 -7.09
C VAL A 86 -5.91 2.10 -6.22
N ASP A 87 -6.83 3.06 -6.16
CA ASP A 87 -6.80 4.14 -5.16
C ASP A 87 -7.78 3.79 -4.05
N ILE A 88 -7.36 3.96 -2.80
CA ILE A 88 -8.12 3.68 -1.58
C ILE A 88 -8.27 4.99 -0.82
N ALA A 89 -9.51 5.39 -0.57
CA ALA A 89 -9.86 6.53 0.26
C ALA A 89 -10.83 6.12 1.36
N ILE A 90 -11.04 6.99 2.34
CA ILE A 90 -12.14 6.81 3.31
C ILE A 90 -13.47 7.06 2.62
N SER A 91 -14.42 6.14 2.81
CA SER A 91 -15.79 6.30 2.32
C SER A 91 -16.45 7.52 2.95
N GLY A 92 -17.20 8.30 2.15
CA GLY A 92 -18.01 9.42 2.68
C GLY A 92 -19.10 8.99 3.69
N LYS A 93 -19.38 7.69 3.79
CA LYS A 93 -20.28 7.09 4.79
C LYS A 93 -19.55 6.35 5.92
N ALA A 94 -18.22 6.47 5.98
CA ALA A 94 -17.42 5.73 6.93
C ALA A 94 -17.78 6.08 8.37
N VAL A 95 -17.85 5.06 9.22
CA VAL A 95 -17.90 5.18 10.68
C VAL A 95 -16.47 5.10 11.18
N ASN A 96 -16.05 6.07 11.99
CA ASN A 96 -14.69 6.13 12.51
C ASN A 96 -14.33 4.86 13.30
N GLU A 97 -13.21 4.22 12.95
CA GLU A 97 -12.74 2.98 13.58
C GLU A 97 -11.79 3.23 14.77
N ALA A 98 -11.29 4.45 14.95
CA ALA A 98 -10.31 4.81 15.99
C ALA A 98 -10.72 6.05 16.78
N SER A 99 -10.84 5.95 18.11
CA SER A 99 -11.30 7.07 18.96
C SER A 99 -10.38 8.29 18.96
N ASP A 100 -9.11 8.09 18.65
CA ASP A 100 -8.05 9.08 18.55
C ASP A 100 -7.79 9.56 17.11
N CYS A 101 -8.67 9.22 16.17
CA CYS A 101 -8.57 9.68 14.80
C CYS A 101 -8.55 11.23 14.73
N PRO A 102 -7.54 11.84 14.09
CA PRO A 102 -7.43 13.30 14.00
C PRO A 102 -8.43 13.93 13.01
N ALA A 103 -9.18 13.09 12.30
CA ALA A 103 -10.15 13.48 11.28
C ALA A 103 -11.55 12.92 11.58
N ARG A 104 -12.50 13.15 10.68
CA ARG A 104 -13.87 12.62 10.81
C ARG A 104 -13.91 11.10 10.92
N ALA A 105 -13.09 10.41 10.12
CA ALA A 105 -13.02 8.96 10.11
C ALA A 105 -11.63 8.46 9.72
N CYS A 106 -11.19 7.43 10.44
CA CYS A 106 -10.04 6.61 10.13
C CYS A 106 -10.50 5.17 9.87
N ALA A 107 -9.75 4.45 9.04
CA ALA A 107 -9.95 3.03 8.83
C ALA A 107 -8.61 2.31 8.89
N ASP A 108 -8.57 1.25 9.69
CA ASP A 108 -7.44 0.32 9.82
C ASP A 108 -7.73 -0.91 8.96
N PHE A 109 -6.79 -1.27 8.07
CA PHE A 109 -7.08 -2.33 7.10
C PHE A 109 -5.91 -3.21 6.66
N LEU A 110 -4.65 -2.89 6.97
CA LEU A 110 -3.50 -3.74 6.64
C LEU A 110 -2.57 -3.96 7.84
N THR A 111 -1.91 -5.10 7.86
CA THR A 111 -0.72 -5.37 8.67
C THR A 111 0.24 -6.24 7.83
N TRP A 112 1.40 -6.59 8.35
CA TRP A 112 2.42 -7.38 7.63
C TRP A 112 3.05 -8.42 8.55
N PRO A 113 3.84 -9.39 8.03
CA PRO A 113 4.57 -10.31 8.88
C PRO A 113 5.50 -9.55 9.85
N ASN A 114 5.62 -10.03 11.09
CA ASN A 114 6.50 -9.44 12.11
C ASN A 114 6.19 -7.97 12.51
N SER A 115 5.04 -7.44 12.12
CA SER A 115 4.58 -6.09 12.50
C SER A 115 4.33 -5.89 14.00
N GLY A 116 4.26 -6.97 14.79
CA GLY A 116 3.81 -6.91 16.18
C GLY A 116 2.36 -6.44 16.25
N ASP A 117 2.12 -5.33 16.94
CA ASP A 117 0.80 -4.69 17.05
C ASP A 117 0.57 -3.58 16.01
N ASN A 118 1.53 -3.38 15.09
CA ASN A 118 1.44 -2.35 14.06
C ASN A 118 0.39 -2.68 13.01
N ILE A 119 -0.43 -1.67 12.70
CA ILE A 119 -1.51 -1.72 11.73
C ILE A 119 -1.45 -0.45 10.91
N TYR A 120 -1.57 -0.62 9.61
CA TYR A 120 -1.69 0.45 8.66
C TYR A 120 -3.16 0.78 8.40
N GLY A 121 -3.42 2.08 8.44
CA GLY A 121 -4.70 2.69 8.15
C GLY A 121 -4.51 4.07 7.57
N ILE A 122 -5.59 4.67 7.08
CA ILE A 122 -5.58 6.05 6.59
C ILE A 122 -6.67 6.86 7.30
N ALA A 123 -6.47 8.17 7.37
CA ALA A 123 -7.43 9.14 7.88
C ALA A 123 -7.95 10.00 6.73
N GLU A 124 -9.23 10.37 6.72
CA GLU A 124 -9.75 11.33 5.73
C GLU A 124 -8.98 12.67 5.83
N PRO A 125 -8.54 13.30 4.72
CA PRO A 125 -8.86 12.99 3.32
C PRO A 125 -7.81 12.17 2.56
N ALA A 126 -6.89 11.51 3.27
CA ALA A 126 -5.78 10.79 2.67
C ALA A 126 -6.22 9.72 1.67
N VAL A 127 -5.39 9.51 0.66
CA VAL A 127 -5.57 8.51 -0.39
C VAL A 127 -4.31 7.68 -0.50
N LEU A 128 -4.48 6.36 -0.50
CA LEU A 128 -3.42 5.40 -0.77
C LEU A 128 -3.59 4.84 -2.18
N ARG A 129 -2.61 5.04 -3.06
CA ARG A 129 -2.52 4.22 -4.28
C ARG A 129 -1.79 2.92 -3.97
N LEU A 130 -2.40 1.79 -4.30
CA LEU A 130 -1.85 0.48 -4.05
C LEU A 130 -1.61 -0.26 -5.38
N TYR A 131 -0.37 -0.69 -5.61
CA TYR A 131 0.01 -1.64 -6.64
C TYR A 131 0.08 -3.03 -6.00
N LEU A 132 -0.61 -4.00 -6.58
CA LEU A 132 -0.68 -5.37 -6.09
C LEU A 132 -0.20 -6.35 -7.16
N SER A 133 0.82 -7.14 -6.84
CA SER A 133 1.35 -8.14 -7.76
C SER A 133 1.54 -9.49 -7.08
N ASP A 134 1.09 -10.55 -7.74
CA ASP A 134 1.37 -11.93 -7.33
C ASP A 134 2.74 -12.32 -7.89
N VAL A 135 3.68 -12.64 -7.01
CA VAL A 135 5.08 -12.87 -7.37
C VAL A 135 5.61 -14.20 -6.86
N LYS A 136 6.69 -14.69 -7.47
CA LYS A 136 7.38 -15.90 -7.04
C LYS A 136 8.84 -15.64 -6.73
N TYR A 137 9.24 -15.94 -5.50
CA TYR A 137 10.64 -16.02 -5.10
C TYR A 137 10.84 -17.18 -4.10
N GLY A 138 12.03 -17.79 -4.08
CA GLY A 138 12.31 -18.90 -3.16
C GLY A 138 11.34 -20.09 -3.31
N SER A 139 10.85 -20.36 -4.54
CA SER A 139 9.84 -21.38 -4.89
C SER A 139 8.42 -21.18 -4.33
N ARG A 140 8.17 -20.09 -3.59
CA ARG A 140 6.87 -19.78 -2.99
C ARG A 140 6.21 -18.60 -3.70
N SER A 141 4.88 -18.58 -3.67
CA SER A 141 4.08 -17.44 -4.13
C SER A 141 3.92 -16.45 -2.99
N HIS A 142 4.02 -15.17 -3.33
CA HIS A 142 3.93 -14.04 -2.40
C HIS A 142 3.03 -12.97 -2.99
N LEU A 143 2.42 -12.17 -2.11
CA LEU A 143 1.76 -10.93 -2.51
C LEU A 143 2.74 -9.78 -2.30
N PHE A 144 3.18 -9.17 -3.40
CA PHE A 144 3.96 -7.94 -3.34
C PHE A 144 3.05 -6.72 -3.47
N ALA A 145 3.23 -5.75 -2.60
CA ALA A 145 2.45 -4.52 -2.59
C ALA A 145 3.32 -3.28 -2.53
N ILE A 146 2.94 -2.25 -3.29
CA ILE A 146 3.54 -0.91 -3.19
C ILE A 146 2.43 0.10 -2.91
N GLY A 147 2.55 0.82 -1.81
CA GLY A 147 1.70 1.95 -1.43
C GLY A 147 2.33 3.28 -1.81
N ILE A 148 1.54 4.22 -2.32
CA ILE A 148 1.92 5.63 -2.48
C ILE A 148 0.89 6.46 -1.72
N GLU A 149 1.36 7.21 -0.74
CA GLU A 149 0.50 8.06 0.06
C GLU A 149 0.37 9.46 -0.52
N GLY A 150 -0.84 9.99 -0.46
CA GLY A 150 -1.09 11.43 -0.57
C GLY A 150 -2.05 11.88 0.52
N GLN A 151 -1.86 13.11 0.99
CA GLN A 151 -2.71 13.73 2.01
C GLN A 151 -4.15 13.92 1.53
N ASP A 152 -4.33 14.04 0.21
CA ASP A 152 -5.59 13.98 -0.50
C ASP A 152 -5.35 13.56 -1.97
N GLN A 153 -6.41 13.54 -2.79
CA GLN A 153 -6.31 13.16 -4.20
C GLN A 153 -5.45 14.12 -5.05
N THR A 154 -5.43 15.41 -4.71
CA THR A 154 -4.64 16.43 -5.42
C THR A 154 -3.16 16.27 -5.10
N ASP A 155 -2.85 16.09 -3.81
CA ASP A 155 -1.50 15.84 -3.32
C ASP A 155 -0.94 14.52 -3.88
N LEU A 156 -1.72 13.43 -3.83
CA LEU A 156 -1.35 12.18 -4.48
C LEU A 156 -1.02 12.42 -5.96
N LYS A 157 -1.88 13.16 -6.67
CA LYS A 157 -1.64 13.46 -8.09
C LYS A 157 -0.34 14.21 -8.35
N ALA A 158 0.05 15.11 -7.44
CA ALA A 158 1.30 15.86 -7.54
C ALA A 158 2.52 14.98 -7.29
N PHE A 159 2.45 14.03 -6.35
CA PHE A 159 3.56 13.15 -5.99
C PHE A 159 3.75 11.95 -6.93
N LEU A 160 2.69 11.51 -7.61
CA LEU A 160 2.72 10.33 -8.47
C LEU A 160 3.86 10.27 -9.50
N PRO A 161 4.25 11.36 -10.20
CA PRO A 161 5.35 11.29 -11.16
C PRO A 161 6.67 10.79 -10.54
N ASP A 162 7.04 11.34 -9.38
CA ASP A 162 8.28 10.98 -8.69
C ASP A 162 8.20 9.56 -8.12
N ALA A 163 7.07 9.20 -7.51
CA ALA A 163 6.83 7.86 -6.99
C ALA A 163 6.78 6.79 -8.08
N GLU A 164 6.15 7.07 -9.23
CA GLU A 164 6.06 6.14 -10.36
C GLU A 164 7.43 5.99 -11.06
N GLU A 165 8.26 7.05 -11.13
CA GLU A 165 9.65 6.94 -11.60
C GLU A 165 10.48 6.02 -10.68
N LEU A 166 10.35 6.20 -9.37
CA LEU A 166 10.99 5.31 -8.39
C LEU A 166 10.55 3.85 -8.60
N ILE A 167 9.25 3.60 -8.68
CA ILE A 167 8.68 2.24 -8.89
C ILE A 167 9.18 1.64 -10.20
N ALA A 168 9.26 2.43 -11.28
CA ALA A 168 9.74 1.97 -12.58
C ALA A 168 11.25 1.63 -12.56
N SER A 169 12.04 2.34 -11.75
CA SER A 169 13.48 2.09 -11.58
C SER A 169 13.79 0.85 -10.74
N ALA A 170 12.81 0.31 -10.02
CA ALA A 170 12.99 -0.84 -9.15
C ALA A 170 13.47 -2.05 -9.95
N ASN A 171 14.63 -2.58 -9.58
CA ASN A 171 15.11 -3.87 -10.08
C ASN A 171 15.14 -4.84 -8.91
N ALA A 172 14.21 -5.79 -8.91
CA ALA A 172 14.13 -6.85 -7.92
C ALA A 172 14.23 -8.20 -8.64
N PRO A 173 14.95 -9.20 -8.11
CA PRO A 173 15.08 -10.54 -8.72
C PRO A 173 13.78 -11.35 -8.50
N ILE A 174 12.67 -10.80 -8.96
CA ILE A 174 11.31 -11.30 -8.71
C ILE A 174 10.70 -11.68 -10.05
N ASN A 175 10.15 -12.89 -10.14
CA ASN A 175 9.43 -13.36 -11.32
C ASN A 175 7.92 -13.29 -11.11
N PRO A 176 7.12 -13.09 -12.17
CA PRO A 176 5.67 -13.29 -12.09
C PRO A 176 5.33 -14.71 -11.60
N ALA A 177 4.33 -14.82 -10.74
CA ALA A 177 3.81 -16.12 -10.26
C ALA A 177 2.94 -16.84 -11.28
#